data_AF-A0A485L869-F1
#
_entry.id   AF-A0A485L869-F1
#
_cell.length_a   1.000
_cell.length_b   1.000
_cell.length_c   1.000
_cell.angle_alpha   90.00
_cell.angle_beta   90.00
_cell.angle_gamma   90.00
#
_symmetry.space_group_name_H-M   'P 1'
#
loop_
_entity.id
_entity.type
_entity.pdbx_description
1 polymer ?
#
loop_
_entity_poly.entity_id
_entity_poly.type
_entity_poly.pdbx_seq_one_letter_code
_entity_poly.pdbx_strand_id
1 'polypeptide(L)'
;MGCSSSTEAYDAAILLPLQQPIAVFHPKFAAPIPVCLHLKQKLWSWSGDDFTIRDPNTGTPYFRIRGDALSFRRTKTLVDFQGAPIAVMEEPVMSFVRRQEVFTPAMAKKFEITPRITMFDNVLDCVVVDCITGKTHVLGVQGDWLARKTVITCDGIPIAKVFSPINFVQDEYYVNIAPGVDMALIVLLCMALEEAAEERG
;
A
#
# COMPACT_ATOMS: atom_id res chain seq x y z
N MET A 1 4.28 6.74 30.42
CA MET A 1 4.38 7.86 29.46
C MET A 1 4.84 7.32 28.11
N GLY A 2 3.96 6.70 27.30
CA GLY A 2 4.43 5.95 26.11
C GLY A 2 3.46 5.84 24.94
N CYS A 3 2.35 6.59 24.92
CA CYS A 3 1.42 6.60 23.77
C CYS A 3 1.46 7.88 22.94
N SER A 4 2.28 8.87 23.30
CA SER A 4 2.32 10.18 22.62
C SER A 4 3.03 10.11 21.27
N SER A 5 4.09 9.28 21.15
CA SER A 5 4.99 9.33 20.00
C SER A 5 4.46 8.69 18.72
N SER A 6 3.45 7.81 18.78
CA SER A 6 3.01 7.07 17.59
C SER A 6 2.21 7.95 16.63
N THR A 7 1.29 8.79 17.12
CA THR A 7 0.49 9.65 16.23
C THR A 7 1.15 10.98 15.90
N GLU A 8 2.12 11.44 16.71
CA GLU A 8 2.89 12.67 16.45
C GLU A 8 3.53 12.68 15.06
N ALA A 9 4.12 11.55 14.64
CA ALA A 9 4.71 11.43 13.29
C ALA A 9 3.66 11.63 12.19
N TYR A 10 2.45 11.11 12.39
CA TYR A 10 1.34 11.33 11.47
C TYR A 10 0.89 12.78 11.45
N ASP A 11 0.70 13.40 12.61
CA ASP A 11 0.20 14.77 12.71
C ASP A 11 1.22 15.79 12.16
N ALA A 12 2.52 15.53 12.34
CA ALA A 12 3.60 16.37 11.83
C ALA A 12 3.91 16.16 10.33
N ALA A 13 3.59 15.00 9.75
CA ALA A 13 3.92 14.70 8.36
C ALA A 13 3.11 15.54 7.38
N ILE A 14 3.83 16.16 6.45
CA ILE A 14 3.29 16.92 5.32
C ILE A 14 3.69 16.21 4.03
N LEU A 15 2.70 15.96 3.16
CA LEU A 15 2.95 15.38 1.84
C LEU A 15 3.27 16.49 0.85
N LEU A 16 4.55 16.58 0.46
CA LEU A 16 5.03 17.56 -0.51
C LEU A 16 5.19 16.92 -1.89
N PRO A 17 5.03 17.68 -2.98
CA PRO A 17 5.38 17.20 -4.32
C PRO A 17 6.83 16.71 -4.36
N LEU A 18 7.06 15.52 -4.92
CA LEU A 18 8.41 15.01 -5.10
C LEU A 18 9.14 15.81 -6.20
N GLN A 19 10.41 16.14 -5.95
CA GLN A 19 11.26 16.79 -6.96
C GLN A 19 11.47 15.90 -8.19
N GLN A 20 11.53 14.58 -7.96
CA GLN A 20 11.58 13.56 -8.99
C GLN A 20 10.48 12.54 -8.70
N PRO A 21 9.57 12.27 -9.65
CA PRO A 21 8.58 11.22 -9.48
C PRO A 21 9.24 9.88 -9.21
N ILE A 22 8.60 9.07 -8.38
CA ILE A 22 8.98 7.69 -8.11
C ILE A 22 7.97 6.79 -8.81
N ALA A 23 8.40 6.13 -9.88
CA ALA A 23 7.61 5.20 -10.67
C ALA A 23 8.17 3.79 -10.53
N VAL A 24 7.48 2.91 -9.82
CA VAL A 24 7.93 1.52 -9.65
C VAL A 24 7.38 0.64 -10.76
N PHE A 25 6.10 0.79 -11.10
CA PHE A 25 5.45 -0.01 -12.14
C PHE A 25 5.43 0.71 -13.48
N HIS A 26 4.97 1.96 -13.49
CA HIS A 26 4.89 2.74 -14.72
C HIS A 26 4.67 4.23 -14.39
N PRO A 27 5.27 5.18 -15.13
CA PRO A 27 5.09 6.63 -14.89
C PRO A 27 3.64 7.09 -14.87
N LYS A 28 2.77 6.41 -15.63
CA LYS A 28 1.33 6.68 -15.67
C LYS A 28 0.64 6.60 -14.31
N PHE A 29 1.23 5.88 -13.35
CA PHE A 29 0.70 5.74 -11.99
C PHE A 29 1.26 6.78 -11.01
N ALA A 30 2.21 7.61 -11.43
CA ALA A 30 2.74 8.72 -10.64
C ALA A 30 2.07 10.04 -11.06
N ALA A 31 0.92 10.34 -10.47
CA ALA A 31 0.15 11.53 -10.81
C ALA A 31 0.89 12.82 -10.42
N PRO A 32 0.87 13.90 -11.23
CA PRO A 32 1.55 15.16 -10.91
C PRO A 32 0.82 16.00 -9.84
N ILE A 33 -0.31 15.51 -9.33
CA ILE A 33 -1.15 16.14 -8.31
C ILE A 33 -1.37 15.16 -7.15
N PRO A 34 -1.77 15.66 -5.95
CA PRO A 34 -2.11 14.78 -4.85
C PRO A 34 -3.32 13.92 -5.21
N VAL A 35 -3.32 12.66 -4.76
CA VAL A 35 -4.42 11.73 -4.97
C VAL A 35 -4.84 11.15 -3.62
N CYS A 36 -6.15 11.04 -3.38
CA CYS A 36 -6.68 10.27 -2.26
C CYS A 36 -7.28 8.99 -2.80
N LEU A 37 -6.97 7.84 -2.23
CA LEU A 37 -7.59 6.57 -2.61
C LEU A 37 -8.41 6.01 -1.46
N HIS A 38 -9.60 5.50 -1.78
CA HIS A 38 -10.45 4.74 -0.88
C HIS A 38 -10.07 3.26 -0.91
N LEU A 39 -9.70 2.70 0.24
CA LEU A 39 -9.35 1.30 0.44
C LEU A 39 -10.22 0.69 1.56
N LYS A 40 -10.24 -0.64 1.59
CA LYS A 40 -10.94 -1.44 2.58
C LYS A 40 -9.95 -2.35 3.31
N GLN A 41 -10.27 -2.77 4.53
CA GLN A 41 -9.62 -3.89 5.22
C GLN A 41 -10.02 -5.21 4.54
N LYS A 42 -9.38 -6.31 4.93
CA LYS A 42 -9.68 -7.67 4.46
C LYS A 42 -9.54 -7.82 2.96
N LEU A 43 -8.65 -7.05 2.33
CA LEU A 43 -8.39 -7.15 0.88
C LEU A 43 -7.95 -8.56 0.47
N TRP A 44 -7.32 -9.28 1.38
CA TRP A 44 -6.93 -10.68 1.23
C TRP A 44 -8.06 -11.66 1.49
N SER A 45 -8.73 -11.51 2.61
CA SER A 45 -9.83 -12.36 3.08
C SER A 45 -11.15 -12.16 2.31
N TRP A 46 -11.27 -11.12 1.50
CA TRP A 46 -12.48 -10.82 0.75
C TRP A 46 -12.65 -11.77 -0.45
N SER A 47 -13.74 -12.52 -0.43
CA SER A 47 -14.18 -13.50 -1.43
C SER A 47 -15.37 -13.01 -2.28
N GLY A 48 -15.69 -11.71 -2.22
CA GLY A 48 -16.76 -11.07 -3.00
C GLY A 48 -16.34 -10.76 -4.45
N ASP A 49 -17.01 -9.79 -5.08
CA ASP A 49 -16.74 -9.30 -6.46
C ASP A 49 -15.32 -8.68 -6.61
N ASP A 50 -15.06 -7.78 -7.57
CA ASP A 50 -13.77 -7.04 -7.64
C ASP A 50 -13.88 -5.71 -6.86
N PHE A 51 -12.94 -5.40 -5.95
CA PHE A 51 -12.98 -4.15 -5.18
C PHE A 51 -12.35 -3.05 -6.03
N THR A 52 -13.12 -1.99 -6.29
CA THR A 52 -12.65 -0.86 -7.09
C THR A 52 -12.10 0.24 -6.20
N ILE A 53 -10.80 0.50 -6.33
CA ILE A 53 -10.08 1.57 -5.66
C ILE A 53 -10.28 2.84 -6.49
N ARG A 54 -10.84 3.86 -5.85
CA ARG A 54 -11.21 5.14 -6.48
C ARG A 54 -10.85 6.31 -5.59
N ASP A 55 -10.74 7.50 -6.20
CA ASP A 55 -10.70 8.73 -5.43
C ASP A 55 -12.10 9.04 -4.88
N PRO A 56 -12.25 9.20 -3.55
CA PRO A 56 -13.56 9.42 -2.94
C PRO A 56 -14.17 10.78 -3.26
N ASN A 57 -13.35 11.78 -3.62
CA ASN A 57 -13.82 13.13 -3.91
C ASN A 57 -14.31 13.24 -5.35
N THR A 58 -13.60 12.64 -6.30
CA THR A 58 -13.93 12.74 -7.73
C THR A 58 -14.71 11.53 -8.26
N GLY A 59 -14.68 10.41 -7.54
CA GLY A 59 -15.22 9.13 -8.00
C GLY A 59 -14.35 8.43 -9.06
N THR A 60 -13.19 8.99 -9.42
CA THR A 60 -12.31 8.46 -10.47
C THR A 60 -11.78 7.08 -10.08
N PRO A 61 -12.05 6.01 -10.85
CA PRO A 61 -11.50 4.69 -10.58
C PRO A 61 -10.04 4.61 -11.06
N TYR A 62 -9.17 4.05 -10.23
CA TYR A 62 -7.75 3.86 -10.57
C TYR A 62 -7.40 2.39 -10.73
N PHE A 63 -7.83 1.56 -9.78
CA PHE A 63 -7.42 0.16 -9.72
C PHE A 63 -8.56 -0.76 -9.32
N ARG A 64 -8.37 -2.05 -9.58
CA ARG A 64 -9.17 -3.13 -9.00
C ARG A 64 -8.25 -4.20 -8.42
N ILE A 65 -8.72 -4.86 -7.36
CA ILE A 65 -8.05 -6.04 -6.81
C ILE A 65 -8.85 -7.27 -7.24
N ARG A 66 -8.18 -8.16 -7.97
CA ARG A 66 -8.72 -9.46 -8.38
C ARG A 66 -8.17 -10.56 -7.48
N GLY A 67 -9.05 -11.29 -6.81
CA GLY A 67 -8.71 -12.53 -6.12
C GLY A 67 -8.72 -13.71 -7.07
N ASP A 68 -7.76 -14.62 -6.92
CA ASP A 68 -7.77 -15.86 -7.71
C ASP A 68 -8.41 -16.98 -6.88
N ALA A 69 -9.70 -17.23 -7.09
CA ALA A 69 -10.48 -18.20 -6.31
C ALA A 69 -10.09 -19.67 -6.54
N LEU A 70 -9.25 -19.95 -7.55
CA LEU A 70 -8.88 -21.29 -8.00
C LEU A 70 -7.40 -21.64 -7.77
N SER A 71 -6.64 -20.76 -7.12
CA SER A 71 -5.20 -20.94 -6.89
C SER A 71 -4.92 -21.60 -5.53
N PHE A 72 -4.14 -22.69 -5.53
CA PHE A 72 -3.57 -23.29 -4.30
C PHE A 72 -2.61 -22.34 -3.55
N ARG A 73 -2.14 -21.27 -4.21
CA ARG A 73 -1.34 -20.18 -3.62
C ARG A 73 -2.25 -18.99 -3.29
N ARG A 74 -2.11 -18.39 -2.10
CA ARG A 74 -2.79 -17.13 -1.78
C ARG A 74 -2.22 -16.01 -2.63
N THR A 75 -2.85 -15.72 -3.76
CA THR A 75 -2.44 -14.66 -4.69
C THR A 75 -3.55 -13.63 -4.87
N LYS A 76 -3.15 -12.37 -5.01
CA LYS A 76 -4.02 -11.25 -5.39
C LYS A 76 -3.37 -10.49 -6.54
N THR A 77 -4.16 -10.16 -7.56
CA THR A 77 -3.68 -9.39 -8.70
C THR A 77 -4.22 -7.97 -8.64
N LEU A 78 -3.32 -7.00 -8.60
CA LEU A 78 -3.65 -5.59 -8.79
C LEU A 78 -3.76 -5.31 -10.28
N VAL A 79 -4.89 -4.76 -10.72
CA VAL A 79 -5.15 -4.40 -12.11
C VAL A 79 -5.49 -2.92 -12.23
N ASP A 80 -5.20 -2.31 -13.37
CA ASP A 80 -5.66 -0.95 -13.63
C ASP A 80 -7.18 -0.90 -13.88
N PHE A 81 -7.75 0.30 -13.96
CA PHE A 81 -9.20 0.47 -14.14
C PHE A 81 -9.72 -0.22 -15.42
N GLN A 82 -8.89 -0.34 -16.46
CA GLN A 82 -9.23 -1.04 -17.72
C GLN A 82 -9.15 -2.56 -17.59
N GLY A 83 -8.60 -3.07 -16.49
CA GLY A 83 -8.43 -4.49 -16.22
C GLY A 83 -7.13 -5.06 -16.76
N ALA A 84 -6.14 -4.24 -17.12
CA ALA A 84 -4.80 -4.73 -17.42
C ALA A 84 -4.06 -5.06 -16.11
N PRO A 85 -3.44 -6.25 -15.98
CA PRO A 85 -2.69 -6.61 -14.78
C PRO A 85 -1.45 -5.72 -14.61
N ILE A 86 -1.26 -5.24 -13.39
CA ILE A 86 -0.10 -4.41 -13.00
C ILE A 86 0.91 -5.24 -12.23
N ALA A 87 0.42 -5.97 -11.22
CA ALA A 87 1.25 -6.75 -10.32
C ALA A 87 0.47 -7.94 -9.76
N VAL A 88 1.18 -9.02 -9.50
CA VAL A 88 0.68 -10.16 -8.73
C VAL A 88 1.39 -10.16 -7.39
N MET A 89 0.63 -10.20 -6.31
CA MET A 89 1.15 -10.32 -4.95
C MET A 89 0.86 -11.73 -4.44
N GLU A 90 1.89 -12.41 -3.94
CA GLU A 90 1.80 -13.77 -3.41
C GLU A 90 2.28 -13.80 -1.96
N GLU A 91 1.53 -14.50 -1.12
CA GLU A 91 1.98 -14.88 0.22
C GLU A 91 2.66 -16.27 0.16
N PRO A 92 3.95 -16.39 0.50
CA PRO A 92 4.64 -17.68 0.44
C PRO A 92 4.10 -18.65 1.51
N VAL A 93 3.63 -19.81 1.05
CA VAL A 93 3.20 -20.92 1.90
C VAL A 93 4.41 -21.38 2.74
N MET A 94 4.41 -21.13 4.06
CA MET A 94 5.49 -21.38 5.05
C MET A 94 6.45 -20.22 5.38
N SER A 95 6.03 -18.96 5.20
CA SER A 95 6.83 -17.85 5.71
C SER A 95 6.52 -17.54 7.19
N PHE A 96 7.43 -17.90 8.11
CA PHE A 96 7.36 -17.43 9.52
C PHE A 96 7.50 -15.91 9.65
N VAL A 97 8.11 -15.29 8.63
CA VAL A 97 8.23 -13.86 8.48
C VAL A 97 7.14 -13.44 7.49
N ARG A 98 6.17 -12.65 7.92
CA ARG A 98 4.95 -12.28 7.17
C ARG A 98 5.24 -11.40 5.94
N ARG A 99 6.00 -11.95 4.98
CA ARG A 99 6.48 -11.27 3.78
C ARG A 99 5.54 -11.56 2.61
N GLN A 100 5.30 -10.56 1.78
CA GLN A 100 4.64 -10.75 0.50
C GLN A 100 5.63 -10.50 -0.64
N GLU A 101 5.59 -11.39 -1.62
CA GLU A 101 6.38 -11.26 -2.83
C GLU A 101 5.53 -10.58 -3.90
N VAL A 102 6.12 -9.60 -4.60
CA VAL A 102 5.46 -8.87 -5.67
C VAL A 102 6.12 -9.21 -7.00
N PHE A 103 5.29 -9.64 -7.95
CA PHE A 103 5.68 -10.07 -9.28
C PHE A 103 5.08 -9.17 -10.36
N THR A 104 5.73 -9.14 -11.52
CA THR A 104 5.15 -8.61 -12.75
C THR A 104 4.02 -9.53 -13.24
N PRO A 105 3.18 -9.09 -14.21
CA PRO A 105 2.16 -9.96 -14.81
C PRO A 105 2.74 -11.20 -15.51
N ALA A 106 4.02 -11.17 -15.89
CA ALA A 106 4.75 -12.30 -16.44
C ALA A 106 5.37 -13.21 -15.36
N MET A 107 4.99 -13.02 -14.09
CA MET A 107 5.49 -13.76 -12.92
C MET A 107 7.00 -13.62 -12.68
N ALA A 108 7.62 -12.52 -13.12
CA ALA A 108 8.99 -12.18 -12.73
C ALA A 108 8.98 -11.44 -11.38
N LYS A 109 9.75 -11.91 -10.39
CA LYS A 109 9.83 -11.26 -9.06
C LYS A 109 10.38 -9.84 -9.23
N LYS A 110 9.66 -8.87 -8.68
CA LYS A 110 10.01 -7.44 -8.76
C LYS A 110 10.61 -6.94 -7.46
N PHE A 111 9.98 -7.24 -6.33
CA PHE A 111 10.46 -6.93 -4.99
C PHE A 111 9.71 -7.75 -3.93
N GLU A 112 10.05 -7.52 -2.67
CA GLU A 112 9.43 -8.15 -1.50
C GLU A 112 9.02 -7.06 -0.50
N ILE A 113 7.92 -7.28 0.20
CA ILE A 113 7.42 -6.39 1.26
C ILE A 113 7.37 -7.21 2.54
N THR A 114 8.13 -6.80 3.55
CA THR A 114 8.15 -7.44 4.87
C THR A 114 7.62 -6.48 5.93
N PRO A 115 6.29 -6.43 6.13
CA PRO A 115 5.67 -5.68 7.21
C PRO A 115 5.82 -6.40 8.56
N ARG A 116 5.96 -5.61 9.63
CA ARG A 116 5.87 -6.07 11.01
C ARG A 116 5.02 -5.07 11.80
N ILE A 117 3.75 -5.42 11.97
CA ILE A 117 2.77 -4.61 12.70
C ILE A 117 2.63 -5.16 14.11
N THR A 118 2.93 -4.36 15.12
CA THR A 118 2.71 -4.70 16.53
C THR A 118 1.87 -3.63 17.23
N MET A 119 1.58 -3.79 18.52
CA MET A 119 0.86 -2.74 19.27
C MET A 119 1.74 -1.52 19.56
N PHE A 120 3.07 -1.67 19.51
CA PHE A 120 4.04 -0.66 19.90
C PHE A 120 4.90 -0.19 18.71
N ASP A 121 5.31 -1.14 17.87
CA ASP A 121 6.17 -0.91 16.72
C ASP A 121 5.48 -1.32 15.42
N ASN A 122 5.48 -0.42 14.45
CA ASN A 122 5.11 -0.70 13.07
C ASN A 122 6.35 -0.48 12.20
N VAL A 123 6.82 -1.55 11.57
CA VAL A 123 8.02 -1.54 10.74
C VAL A 123 7.66 -2.08 9.36
N LEU A 124 8.28 -1.50 8.34
CA LEU A 124 8.18 -1.95 6.96
C LEU A 124 9.60 -2.06 6.43
N ASP A 125 9.97 -3.25 5.96
CA ASP A 125 11.18 -3.48 5.20
C ASP A 125 10.77 -3.78 3.75
N CYS A 126 11.04 -2.81 2.86
CA CYS A 126 10.76 -2.94 1.44
C CYS A 126 11.73 -2.07 0.64
N VAL A 127 12.36 -2.67 -0.36
CA VAL A 127 13.27 -1.99 -1.28
C VAL A 127 12.72 -2.11 -2.68
N VAL A 128 12.61 -0.97 -3.37
CA VAL A 128 12.07 -0.89 -4.73
C VAL A 128 13.05 -0.19 -5.66
N VAL A 129 12.93 -0.46 -6.95
CA VAL A 129 13.72 0.19 -8.00
C VAL A 129 12.78 1.01 -8.87
N ASP A 130 13.08 2.29 -9.03
CA ASP A 130 12.40 3.18 -9.95
C ASP A 130 12.66 2.75 -11.40
N CYS A 131 11.60 2.54 -12.18
CA CYS A 131 11.69 1.98 -13.52
C CYS A 131 12.17 2.96 -14.59
N ILE A 132 12.34 4.25 -14.25
CA ILE A 132 12.77 5.29 -15.17
C ILE A 132 14.22 5.66 -14.92
N THR A 133 14.57 5.89 -13.66
CA THR A 133 15.91 6.31 -13.23
C THR A 133 16.82 5.14 -12.89
N GLY A 134 16.26 3.96 -12.59
CA GLY A 134 17.00 2.82 -12.06
C GLY A 134 17.47 2.99 -10.62
N LYS A 135 17.05 4.07 -9.94
CA LYS A 135 17.44 4.36 -8.56
C LYS A 135 16.72 3.39 -7.60
N THR A 136 17.47 2.88 -6.63
CA THR A 136 16.94 2.10 -5.52
C THR A 136 16.43 3.02 -4.41
N HIS A 137 15.27 2.66 -3.87
CA HIS A 137 14.58 3.38 -2.80
C HIS A 137 14.22 2.44 -1.65
N VAL A 138 14.36 2.93 -0.43
CA VAL A 138 13.97 2.19 0.79
C VAL A 138 12.67 2.75 1.33
N LEU A 139 11.68 1.89 1.49
CA LEU A 139 10.36 2.25 2.00
C LEU A 139 10.26 1.94 3.48
N GLY A 140 9.56 2.79 4.21
CA GLY A 140 9.34 2.65 5.64
C GLY A 140 7.95 3.10 6.06
N VAL A 141 7.56 2.79 7.29
CA VAL A 141 6.32 3.29 7.91
C VAL A 141 6.61 3.95 9.24
N GLN A 142 5.81 4.97 9.57
CA GLN A 142 5.82 5.64 10.85
C GLN A 142 4.39 5.76 11.38
N GLY A 143 4.25 5.67 12.69
CA GLY A 143 2.99 5.83 13.41
C GLY A 143 2.21 4.55 13.63
N ASP A 144 0.88 4.63 13.71
CA ASP A 144 0.02 3.55 14.18
C ASP A 144 -0.90 3.04 13.06
N TRP A 145 -0.61 1.84 12.55
CA TRP A 145 -1.41 1.20 11.51
C TRP A 145 -2.80 0.79 11.99
N LEU A 146 -2.91 0.30 13.22
CA LEU A 146 -4.17 -0.19 13.78
C LEU A 146 -5.13 0.97 14.07
N ALA A 147 -4.60 2.10 14.54
CA ALA A 147 -5.36 3.33 14.72
C ALA A 147 -5.61 4.10 13.41
N ARG A 148 -5.13 3.59 12.26
CA ARG A 148 -5.20 4.26 10.96
C ARG A 148 -4.65 5.69 11.06
N LYS A 149 -3.45 5.83 11.62
CA LYS A 149 -2.68 7.09 11.65
C LYS A 149 -1.24 6.76 11.29
N THR A 150 -1.02 6.47 10.02
CA THR A 150 0.28 5.99 9.50
C THR A 150 0.80 6.87 8.39
N VAL A 151 2.11 7.04 8.35
CA VAL A 151 2.84 7.68 7.27
C VAL A 151 3.68 6.63 6.57
N ILE A 152 3.54 6.50 5.26
CA ILE A 152 4.46 5.72 4.42
C ILE A 152 5.54 6.68 3.95
N THR A 153 6.79 6.24 4.06
CA THR A 153 7.98 7.02 3.72
C THR A 153 8.78 6.33 2.63
N CYS A 154 9.50 7.12 1.84
CA CYS A 154 10.52 6.66 0.90
C CYS A 154 11.80 7.46 1.14
N ASP A 155 12.90 6.75 1.40
CA ASP A 155 14.18 7.33 1.81
C ASP A 155 14.02 8.30 3.00
N GLY A 156 13.09 8.00 3.91
CA GLY A 156 12.73 8.83 5.08
C GLY A 156 11.79 10.00 4.80
N ILE A 157 11.43 10.25 3.54
CA ILE A 157 10.52 11.35 3.14
C ILE A 157 9.07 10.83 3.12
N PRO A 158 8.10 11.50 3.76
CA PRO A 158 6.68 11.16 3.67
C PRO A 158 6.16 11.17 2.23
N ILE A 159 5.61 10.04 1.77
CA ILE A 159 5.02 9.88 0.43
C ILE A 159 3.53 9.53 0.45
N ALA A 160 3.02 9.00 1.57
CA ALA A 160 1.59 8.79 1.74
C ALA A 160 1.17 8.86 3.22
N LYS A 161 -0.09 9.20 3.47
CA LYS A 161 -0.71 9.23 4.81
C LYS A 161 -1.99 8.39 4.80
N VAL A 162 -2.03 7.38 5.66
CA VAL A 162 -3.17 6.48 5.84
C VAL A 162 -4.03 6.97 7.00
N PHE A 163 -5.33 7.09 6.78
CA PHE A 163 -6.28 7.55 7.78
C PHE A 163 -7.66 6.93 7.66
N SER A 164 -8.38 6.80 8.79
CA SER A 164 -9.80 6.44 8.80
C SER A 164 -10.60 7.51 9.56
N PRO A 165 -11.64 8.11 8.95
CA PRO A 165 -12.51 9.06 9.62
C PRO A 165 -13.32 8.38 10.73
N ILE A 166 -13.53 9.08 11.84
CA ILE A 166 -14.19 8.56 13.06
C ILE A 166 -15.64 8.05 12.81
N ASN A 167 -16.29 8.51 11.74
CA ASN A 167 -17.70 8.20 11.43
C ASN A 167 -17.89 7.23 10.24
N PHE A 168 -16.87 6.47 9.85
CA PHE A 168 -16.93 5.61 8.67
C PHE A 168 -17.31 4.15 8.95
N VAL A 169 -17.71 3.47 7.88
CA VAL A 169 -17.99 2.02 7.86
C VAL A 169 -16.80 1.28 8.51
N GLN A 170 -17.09 0.45 9.52
CA GLN A 170 -16.12 -0.48 10.07
C GLN A 170 -15.53 -1.27 8.90
N ASP A 171 -14.21 -1.15 8.70
CA ASP A 171 -13.41 -1.77 7.64
C ASP A 171 -13.03 -0.88 6.44
N GLU A 172 -13.32 0.43 6.43
CA GLU A 172 -12.86 1.34 5.35
C GLU A 172 -11.82 2.38 5.83
N TYR A 173 -10.92 2.77 4.93
CA TYR A 173 -9.91 3.80 5.18
C TYR A 173 -9.44 4.47 3.89
N TYR A 174 -8.66 5.53 4.05
CA TYR A 174 -8.16 6.34 2.96
C TYR A 174 -6.65 6.45 3.02
N VAL A 175 -6.05 6.66 1.86
CA VAL A 175 -4.64 7.02 1.73
C VAL A 175 -4.49 8.25 0.87
N ASN A 176 -3.96 9.32 1.45
CA ASN A 176 -3.49 10.48 0.71
C ASN A 176 -2.09 10.18 0.19
N ILE A 177 -1.85 10.43 -1.09
CA ILE A 177 -0.61 10.13 -1.80
C ILE A 177 -0.03 11.45 -2.33
N ALA A 178 1.26 11.65 -2.10
CA ALA A 178 1.96 12.83 -2.55
C ALA A 178 2.06 12.88 -4.09
N PRO A 179 2.11 14.09 -4.71
CA PRO A 179 2.37 14.22 -6.13
C PRO A 179 3.68 13.55 -6.55
N GLY A 180 3.63 12.82 -7.66
CA GLY A 180 4.78 12.12 -8.25
C GLY A 180 5.04 10.73 -7.66
N VAL A 181 4.19 10.21 -6.78
CA VAL A 181 4.35 8.87 -6.20
C VAL A 181 3.51 7.85 -6.97
N ASP A 182 4.11 6.71 -7.31
CA ASP A 182 3.41 5.57 -7.91
C ASP A 182 2.28 5.07 -7.00
N MET A 183 1.04 5.32 -7.41
CA MET A 183 -0.14 4.93 -6.65
C MET A 183 -0.29 3.40 -6.54
N ALA A 184 0.14 2.64 -7.55
CA ALA A 184 0.04 1.17 -7.51
C ALA A 184 1.00 0.59 -6.46
N LEU A 185 2.18 1.20 -6.29
CA LEU A 185 3.08 0.87 -5.19
C LEU A 185 2.40 1.08 -3.84
N ILE A 186 1.80 2.25 -3.61
CA ILE A 186 1.14 2.56 -2.34
C ILE A 186 0.02 1.56 -2.03
N VAL A 187 -0.80 1.22 -3.04
CA VAL A 187 -1.87 0.22 -2.88
C VAL A 187 -1.30 -1.13 -2.43
N LEU A 188 -0.21 -1.61 -3.04
CA LEU A 188 0.42 -2.87 -2.67
C LEU A 188 1.00 -2.84 -1.24
N LEU A 189 1.61 -1.72 -0.82
CA LEU A 189 2.07 -1.55 0.56
C LEU A 189 0.90 -1.60 1.55
N CYS A 190 -0.22 -0.94 1.23
CA CYS A 190 -1.41 -0.98 2.06
C CYS A 190 -1.99 -2.40 2.16
N MET A 191 -2.08 -3.11 1.04
CA MET A 191 -2.49 -4.53 1.02
C MET A 191 -1.58 -5.39 1.89
N ALA A 192 -0.28 -5.15 1.83
CA ALA A 192 0.71 -5.86 2.61
C ALA A 192 0.54 -5.67 4.13
N LEU A 193 0.38 -4.40 4.53
CA LEU A 193 0.22 -3.98 5.91
C LEU A 193 -1.12 -4.45 6.51
N GLU A 194 -2.20 -4.48 5.73
CA GLU A 194 -3.49 -5.06 6.17
C GLU A 194 -3.35 -6.53 6.54
N GLU A 195 -2.75 -7.35 5.67
CA GLU A 195 -2.59 -8.78 5.93
C GLU A 195 -1.80 -9.04 7.22
N ALA A 196 -0.71 -8.28 7.38
CA ALA A 196 0.13 -8.38 8.57
C ALA A 196 -0.62 -8.01 9.86
N ALA A 197 -1.63 -7.14 9.77
CA ALA A 197 -2.48 -6.73 10.88
C ALA A 197 -3.60 -7.75 11.17
N GLU A 198 -4.22 -8.31 10.13
CA GLU A 198 -5.33 -9.27 10.24
C GLU A 198 -4.92 -10.57 10.93
N GLU A 199 -3.78 -11.15 10.58
CA GLU A 199 -3.30 -12.40 11.21
C GLU A 199 -2.82 -12.22 12.67
N ARG A 200 -3.10 -11.08 13.31
CA ARG A 200 -2.95 -10.89 14.77
C ARG A 200 -4.26 -11.04 15.54
N GLY A 201 -5.40 -10.90 14.87
CA GLY A 201 -6.74 -11.07 15.44
C GLY A 201 -7.18 -12.52 15.40
#